data_AF-A0A6A0A0B5-F1
#
_entry.id   AF-A0A6A0A0B5-F1
#
_cell.length_a   1.000
_cell.length_b   1.000
_cell.length_c   1.000
_cell.angle_alpha   90.00
_cell.angle_beta   90.00
_cell.angle_gamma   90.00
#
_symmetry.space_group_name_H-M   'P 1'
#
loop_
_entity.id
_entity.type
_entity.pdbx_description
1 polymer ?
#
loop_
_entity_poly.entity_id
_entity_poly.type
_entity_poly.pdbx_seq_one_letter_code
_entity_poly.pdbx_strand_id
1 'polypeptide(L)' 'MQALGVKMYQAMASLQTLDTLCYEAQRQGRMSFYLTSTGEEATVVGSAAALDPQDM' A
#
# COMPACT_ATOMS: atom_id res chain seq x y z
N MET A 1 19.28 -1.13 10.58
CA MET A 1 18.15 -2.09 10.49
C MET A 1 16.82 -1.49 10.97
N GLN A 2 16.76 -0.83 12.13
CA GLN A 2 15.53 -0.22 12.67
C GLN A 2 14.85 0.80 11.72
N ALA A 3 15.62 1.61 10.99
CA ALA A 3 15.07 2.61 10.07
C ALA A 3 14.30 2.02 8.87
N LEU A 4 14.66 0.82 8.40
CA LEU A 4 13.98 0.18 7.29
C LEU A 4 12.63 -0.42 7.72
N GLY A 5 12.61 -1.10 8.88
CA GLY A 5 11.37 -1.67 9.41
C GLY A 5 10.31 -0.61 9.69
N VAL A 6 10.71 0.56 10.22
CA VAL A 6 9.78 1.69 10.43
C VAL A 6 9.22 2.20 9.10
N LYS A 7 10.05 2.33 8.06
CA LYS A 7 9.59 2.77 6.73
C LYS A 7 8.60 1.77 6.11
N MET A 8 8.89 0.47 6.20
CA MET A 8 7.99 -0.58 5.70
C MET A 8 6.65 -0.54 6.44
N TYR A 9 6.66 -0.41 7.76
CA TYR A 9 5.44 -0.29 8.55
C TYR A 9 4.63 0.96 8.18
N GLN A 10 5.28 2.11 8.04
CA GLN A 10 4.62 3.35 7.60
C GLN A 10 4.00 3.21 6.21
N ALA A 11 4.68 2.53 5.28
CA ALA A 11 4.16 2.26 3.95
C ALA A 11 2.89 1.38 4.01
N MET A 12 2.93 0.27 4.75
CA MET A 12 1.76 -0.61 4.92
C MET A 12 0.57 0.12 5.57
N ALA A 13 0.80 0.89 6.63
CA ALA A 13 -0.25 1.65 7.30
C ALA A 13 -0.86 2.75 6.40
N SER A 14 -0.03 3.40 5.58
CA SER A 14 -0.48 4.40 4.61
C SER A 14 -1.31 3.77 3.50
N LEU A 15 -0.89 2.60 3.01
CA LEU A 15 -1.62 1.83 2.00
C LEU A 15 -3.03 1.45 2.51
N GLN A 16 -3.14 0.94 3.73
CA GLN A 16 -4.43 0.60 4.34
C GLN A 16 -5.35 1.82 4.49
N THR A 17 -4.78 2.97 4.84
CA THR A 17 -5.54 4.24 4.94
C THR A 17 -6.05 4.68 3.56
N LEU A 18 -5.20 4.58 2.54
CA LEU A 18 -5.55 4.91 1.16
C LEU A 18 -6.63 3.98 0.62
N ASP A 19 -6.51 2.67 0.87
CA ASP A 19 -7.51 1.68 0.50
C ASP A 19 -8.89 2.03 1.03
N THR A 20 -8.97 2.44 2.30
CA THR A 20 -10.23 2.85 2.94
C THR A 20 -10.84 4.07 2.25
N LEU A 21 -10.01 5.10 2.00
CA LEU A 21 -10.47 6.35 1.35
C LEU A 21 -10.94 6.12 -0.08
N CYS A 22 -10.17 5.35 -0.84
CA CYS A 22 -10.44 5.05 -2.24
C CYS A 22 -11.66 4.13 -2.39
N TYR A 23 -11.83 3.15 -1.50
CA TYR A 23 -13.02 2.31 -1.46
C TYR A 23 -14.29 3.12 -1.19
N GLU A 24 -14.25 4.03 -0.21
CA GLU A 24 -15.40 4.91 0.08
C GLU A 24 -15.67 5.92 -1.06
N ALA A 25 -14.63 6.46 -1.70
CA ALA A 25 -14.78 7.30 -2.88
C ALA A 25 -15.44 6.54 -4.05
N GLN A 26 -15.10 5.26 -4.22
CA GLN A 26 -15.73 4.39 -5.22
C GLN A 26 -17.23 4.17 -4.90
N ARG A 27 -17.58 3.90 -3.64
CA ARG A 27 -18.98 3.74 -3.21
C ARG A 27 -19.83 4.99 -3.36
N GLN A 28 -19.21 6.17 -3.29
CA GLN A 28 -19.85 7.46 -3.53
C GLN A 28 -19.91 7.85 -5.02
N GLY A 29 -19.44 6.99 -5.92
CA GLY A 29 -19.40 7.28 -7.37
C GLY A 29 -18.39 8.35 -7.77
N ARG A 30 -17.45 8.71 -6.89
CA ARG A 30 -16.37 9.67 -7.17
C ARG A 30 -15.22 9.04 -7.96
N MET A 31 -15.18 7.71 -8.02
CA MET A 31 -14.22 6.92 -8.78
C MET A 31 -14.92 5.70 -9.37
N SER A 32 -14.69 5.41 -10.66
CA SER A 32 -15.42 4.35 -11.37
C SER A 32 -15.06 2.94 -10.90
N PHE A 33 -13.81 2.71 -10.48
CA PHE A 33 -13.31 1.39 -10.10
C PHE A 33 -12.16 1.50 -9.10
N TYR A 34 -12.13 0.61 -8.11
CA TYR A 34 -11.03 0.45 -7.16
C TYR A 34 -11.01 -0.97 -6.59
N LEU A 35 -9.82 -1.51 -6.33
CA LEU A 35 -9.62 -2.80 -5.70
C LEU A 35 -8.72 -2.62 -4.48
N THR A 36 -9.17 -3.09 -3.33
CA THR A 36 -8.43 -3.03 -2.07
C THR A 36 -7.35 -4.10 -2.03
N SER A 37 -6.21 -3.78 -1.41
CA SER A 37 -5.06 -4.68 -1.22
C SER A 37 -4.98 -5.26 0.20
N THR A 38 -6.11 -5.27 0.92
CA THR A 38 -6.16 -5.71 2.32
C THR A 38 -5.65 -7.14 2.50
N GLY A 39 -4.60 -7.30 3.31
CA GLY A 39 -3.95 -8.59 3.55
C GLY A 39 -2.75 -8.87 2.65
N GLU A 40 -2.50 -8.04 1.63
CA GLU A 40 -1.38 -8.20 0.69
C GLU A 40 -0.24 -7.18 0.94
N GLU A 41 -0.42 -6.24 1.88
CA GLU A 41 0.46 -5.09 2.07
C GLU A 41 1.90 -5.51 2.38
N ALA A 42 2.08 -6.53 3.23
CA ALA A 42 3.39 -7.03 3.60
C ALA A 42 4.11 -7.72 2.43
N THR A 43 3.37 -8.44 1.58
CA THR A 43 3.93 -9.12 0.41
C THR A 43 4.43 -8.09 -0.61
N VAL A 44 3.66 -7.03 -0.85
CA VAL A 44 4.01 -5.96 -1.80
C VAL A 44 5.15 -5.10 -1.25
N VAL A 45 5.04 -4.59 -0.02
CA VAL A 45 6.07 -3.72 0.57
C VAL A 45 7.36 -4.50 0.85
N GLY A 46 7.26 -5.75 1.29
CA GLY A 46 8.40 -6.61 1.55
C GLY A 46 9.20 -6.96 0.29
N SER A 47 8.50 -7.32 -0.79
CA SER A 47 9.15 -7.60 -2.08
C SER A 47 9.79 -6.34 -2.66
N ALA A 48 9.08 -5.21 -2.65
CA ALA A 48 9.62 -3.92 -3.12
C ALA A 48 10.85 -3.47 -2.31
N ALA A 49 10.89 -3.70 -0.99
CA ALA A 49 12.02 -3.34 -0.14
C ALA A 49 13.29 -4.17 -0.43
N ALA A 50 13.18 -5.29 -1.14
CA ALA A 50 14.29 -6.14 -1.53
C ALA A 50 14.87 -5.81 -2.91
N LEU A 51 14.19 -4.97 -3.70
CA LEU A 51 14.62 -4.54 -5.03
C LEU A 51 15.52 -3.30 -4.97
N ASP A 52 16.39 -3.13 -5.98
CA ASP A 52 17.02 -1.84 -6.23
C ASP A 52 15.98 -0.86 -6.81
N PRO A 53 16.04 0.44 -6.48
CA PRO A 53 15.14 1.43 -7.07
C PRO A 53 15.15 1.51 -8.61
N GLN A 54 16.16 0.96 -9.28
CA GLN A 54 16.25 0.91 -10.74
C GLN A 54 15.77 -0.43 -11.35
N ASP A 55 15.41 -1.40 -10.52
CA ASP A 55 14.86 -2.67 -11.00
C ASP A 55 13.44 -2.45 -11.58
N MET A 56 13.21 -2.92 -12.81
CA MET A 56 11.95 -2.87 -13.55
C MET A 56 11.39 -4.27 -13.77
#